data_AF-A0A6H1P0G1-F1
#
_entry.id   AF-A0A6H1P0G1-F1
#
_cell.length_a   1.000
_cell.length_b   1.000
_cell.length_c   1.000
_cell.angle_alpha   90.00
_cell.angle_beta   90.00
_cell.angle_gamma   90.00
#
_symmetry.space_group_name_H-M   'P 1'
#
loop_
_entity.id
_entity.type
_entity.pdbx_description
1 polymer ?
#
loop_
_entity_poly.entity_id
_entity_poly.type
_entity_poly.pdbx_seq_one_letter_code
_entity_poly.pdbx_strand_id
1 'polypeptide(L)'
;MKKDQRGQSMVETALLLPVFLLILVGIIDFGRLIYSFAHLQMAAQETVRLGGLGHNDQEITAFAHQYINFSDQTKLTVEISPNDTIRHTGDYVTVKLHYPFEFLTPLISKLFPSTFTIDTDSTIRVE
;
A
#
# COMPACT_ATOMS: atom_id res chain seq x y z
N MET A 1 36.04 19.20 44.17
CA MET A 1 35.80 18.58 42.85
C MET A 1 34.38 18.88 42.41
N LYS A 2 34.17 19.83 41.48
CA LYS A 2 32.87 20.00 40.82
C LYS A 2 32.73 18.85 39.81
N LYS A 3 31.76 17.96 40.02
CA LYS A 3 31.43 16.91 39.05
C LYS A 3 30.94 17.59 37.78
N ASP A 4 31.62 17.34 36.68
CA ASP A 4 31.36 17.94 35.38
C ASP A 4 30.12 17.28 34.74
N GLN A 5 28.92 17.75 35.14
CA GLN A 5 27.64 17.15 34.74
C GLN A 5 27.27 17.40 33.27
N ARG A 6 27.99 18.30 32.58
CA ARG A 6 27.71 18.66 31.18
C ARG A 6 28.00 17.52 30.19
N GLY A 7 29.05 16.73 30.45
CA GLY A 7 29.37 15.56 29.64
C GLY A 7 28.40 14.40 29.85
N GLN A 8 27.88 14.25 31.08
CA GLN A 8 26.97 13.17 31.44
C GLN A 8 25.63 13.27 30.70
N SER A 9 25.01 14.45 30.68
CA SER A 9 23.73 14.64 29.97
C SER A 9 23.84 14.43 28.46
N MET A 10 25.01 14.74 27.87
CA MET A 10 25.29 14.48 26.45
C MET A 10 25.35 12.97 26.17
N VAL A 11 25.97 12.20 27.05
CA VAL A 11 26.07 10.73 26.93
C VAL A 11 24.72 10.06 27.14
N GLU A 12 23.94 10.49 28.13
CA GLU A 12 22.59 9.96 28.38
C GLU A 12 21.67 10.17 27.17
N THR A 13 21.71 11.35 26.55
CA THR A 13 20.93 11.64 25.34
C THR A 13 21.42 10.81 24.14
N ALA A 14 22.73 10.65 23.98
CA ALA A 14 23.31 9.85 22.89
C ALA A 14 22.94 8.36 22.97
N LEU A 15 22.66 7.83 24.17
CA LEU A 15 22.21 6.45 24.35
C LEU A 15 20.71 6.27 24.06
N LEU A 16 19.88 7.27 24.35
CA LEU A 16 18.44 7.23 24.07
C LEU A 16 18.11 7.48 22.60
N LEU A 17 18.89 8.32 21.94
CA LEU A 17 18.65 8.76 20.56
C LEU A 17 18.54 7.59 19.56
N PRO A 18 19.39 6.54 19.58
CA PRO A 18 19.23 5.38 18.72
C PRO A 18 17.87 4.68 18.89
N VAL A 19 17.43 4.46 20.13
CA VAL A 19 16.14 3.80 20.42
C VAL A 19 14.98 4.66 19.91
N PHE A 20 15.06 5.98 20.14
CA PHE A 20 14.07 6.91 19.63
C PHE A 20 14.00 6.90 18.09
N LEU A 21 15.15 6.90 17.40
CA LEU A 21 15.21 6.82 15.95
C LEU A 21 14.63 5.52 15.41
N LEU A 22 14.87 4.39 16.08
CA LEU A 22 14.29 3.09 15.71
C LEU A 22 12.76 3.14 15.75
N ILE A 23 12.19 3.73 16.80
CA ILE A 23 10.74 3.89 16.93
C ILE A 23 10.20 4.79 15.80
N LEU A 24 10.88 5.91 15.53
CA LEU A 24 10.46 6.87 14.50
C LEU A 24 10.49 6.23 13.11
N VAL A 25 11.55 5.50 12.77
CA VAL A 25 11.67 4.71 11.54
C VAL A 25 10.52 3.71 11.40
N GLY A 26 10.24 2.95 12.47
CA GLY A 26 9.11 2.03 12.49
C GLY A 26 7.79 2.73 12.19
N ILE A 27 7.51 3.84 12.86
CA ILE A 27 6.27 4.62 12.66
C ILE A 27 6.13 5.09 11.21
N ILE A 28 7.21 5.54 10.57
CA ILE A 28 7.19 5.98 9.16
C ILE A 28 6.82 4.82 8.24
N ASP A 29 7.48 3.67 8.38
CA ASP A 29 7.25 2.51 7.50
C ASP A 29 5.84 1.92 7.67
N PHE A 30 5.38 1.75 8.92
CA PHE A 30 4.03 1.27 9.19
C PHE A 30 2.95 2.28 8.76
N GLY A 31 3.19 3.58 8.96
CA GLY A 31 2.28 4.63 8.50
C GLY A 31 2.12 4.60 6.97
N ARG A 32 3.22 4.42 6.24
CA ARG A 32 3.20 4.30 4.79
C ARG A 32 2.49 3.02 4.32
N LEU A 33 2.69 1.90 5.03
CA LEU A 33 1.99 0.64 4.73
C LEU A 33 0.47 0.78 4.90
N ILE A 34 0.02 1.37 6.00
CA ILE A 34 -1.42 1.60 6.26
C ILE A 34 -2.00 2.56 5.21
N TYR A 35 -1.28 3.64 4.89
CA TYR A 35 -1.69 4.58 3.85
C TYR A 35 -1.83 3.88 2.49
N SER A 36 -0.85 3.08 2.08
CA SER A 36 -0.91 2.32 0.83
C SER A 36 -2.06 1.33 0.79
N PHE A 37 -2.33 0.62 1.90
CA PHE A 37 -3.47 -0.28 2.01
C PHE A 37 -4.80 0.47 1.82
N ALA A 38 -5.00 1.57 2.55
CA ALA A 38 -6.22 2.38 2.45
C ALA A 38 -6.41 2.98 1.06
N HIS A 39 -5.32 3.48 0.45
CA HIS A 39 -5.36 4.03 -0.91
C HIS A 39 -5.70 2.95 -1.95
N LEU A 40 -5.12 1.75 -1.83
CA LEU A 40 -5.39 0.65 -2.74
C LEU A 40 -6.84 0.15 -2.61
N GLN A 41 -7.40 0.10 -1.39
CA GLN A 41 -8.81 -0.23 -1.17
C GLN A 41 -9.75 0.76 -1.86
N MET A 42 -9.48 2.06 -1.75
CA MET A 42 -10.24 3.10 -2.47
C MET A 42 -10.10 2.94 -3.99
N ALA A 43 -8.89 2.64 -4.47
CA ALA A 43 -8.64 2.36 -5.88
C ALA A 43 -9.46 1.16 -6.37
N ALA A 44 -9.52 0.06 -5.61
CA ALA A 44 -10.30 -1.12 -5.97
C ALA A 44 -11.80 -0.80 -6.07
N GLN A 45 -12.34 -0.02 -5.13
CA GLN A 45 -13.74 0.41 -5.14
C GLN A 45 -14.09 1.26 -6.36
N GLU A 46 -13.26 2.25 -6.67
CA GLU A 46 -13.51 3.13 -7.81
C GLU A 46 -13.28 2.42 -9.15
N THR A 47 -12.30 1.52 -9.21
CA THR A 47 -12.02 0.71 -10.39
C THR A 47 -13.16 -0.27 -10.68
N VAL A 48 -13.67 -0.98 -9.66
CA VAL A 48 -14.78 -1.92 -9.86
C VAL A 48 -16.06 -1.20 -10.31
N ARG A 49 -16.26 0.06 -9.90
CA ARG A 49 -17.40 0.88 -10.33
C ARG A 49 -17.46 1.02 -11.85
N LEU A 50 -16.30 1.17 -12.52
CA LEU A 50 -16.23 1.18 -13.98
C LEU A 50 -16.66 -0.15 -14.58
N GLY A 51 -16.29 -1.26 -13.96
CA GLY A 51 -16.75 -2.60 -14.35
C GLY A 51 -18.25 -2.80 -14.18
N GLY A 52 -18.84 -2.19 -13.14
CA GLY A 52 -20.30 -2.16 -12.94
C GLY A 52 -21.04 -1.36 -14.02
N LEU A 53 -20.39 -0.34 -14.60
CA LEU A 53 -20.91 0.45 -15.71
C LEU A 53 -20.69 -0.18 -17.10
N GLY A 54 -20.10 -1.38 -17.16
CA GLY A 54 -19.90 -2.11 -18.41
C GLY A 54 -18.67 -1.71 -19.24
N HIS A 55 -17.69 -1.01 -18.65
CA HIS A 55 -16.41 -0.75 -19.34
C HIS A 55 -15.65 -2.06 -19.59
N ASN A 56 -14.81 -2.07 -20.64
CA ASN A 56 -13.97 -3.22 -20.96
C ASN A 56 -12.80 -3.38 -19.98
N ASP A 57 -12.22 -4.57 -19.91
CA ASP A 57 -11.17 -4.88 -18.92
C ASP A 57 -9.89 -4.05 -19.14
N GLN A 58 -9.62 -3.62 -20.39
CA GLN A 58 -8.47 -2.78 -20.72
C GLN A 58 -8.62 -1.37 -20.14
N GLU A 59 -9.81 -0.77 -20.25
CA GLU A 59 -10.14 0.54 -19.68
C GLU A 59 -10.11 0.51 -18.16
N ILE A 60 -10.68 -0.53 -17.56
CA ILE A 60 -10.67 -0.73 -16.11
C ILE A 60 -9.24 -0.85 -15.59
N THR A 61 -8.40 -1.64 -16.27
CA THR A 61 -6.98 -1.82 -15.90
C THR A 61 -6.20 -0.51 -16.05
N ALA A 62 -6.38 0.20 -17.17
CA ALA A 62 -5.73 1.50 -17.39
C ALA A 62 -6.12 2.53 -16.32
N PHE A 63 -7.40 2.56 -15.94
CA PHE A 63 -7.88 3.42 -14.88
C PHE A 63 -7.24 3.07 -13.53
N ALA A 64 -7.16 1.79 -13.17
CA ALA A 64 -6.54 1.36 -11.92
C ALA A 64 -5.08 1.85 -11.81
N HIS A 65 -4.29 1.72 -12.89
CA HIS A 65 -2.92 2.23 -12.94
C HIS A 65 -2.84 3.76 -12.84
N GLN A 66 -3.79 4.49 -13.45
CA GLN A 66 -3.84 5.94 -13.38
C GLN A 66 -4.29 6.46 -11.99
N TYR A 67 -5.18 5.74 -11.31
CA TYR A 67 -5.74 6.15 -10.03
C TYR A 67 -4.74 6.01 -8.87
N ILE A 68 -3.83 5.03 -8.94
CA ILE A 68 -2.82 4.84 -7.89
C ILE A 68 -1.69 5.90 -7.99
N ASN A 69 -1.38 6.53 -6.86
CA ASN A 69 -0.31 7.52 -6.76
C ASN A 69 1.00 6.92 -6.18
N PHE A 70 1.27 5.66 -6.50
CA PHE A 70 2.46 4.98 -6.01
C PHE A 70 3.69 5.27 -6.86
N SER A 71 4.87 5.06 -6.28
CA SER A 71 6.15 5.38 -6.93
C SER A 71 6.42 4.55 -8.19
N ASP A 72 5.88 3.34 -8.27
CA ASP A 72 6.02 2.46 -9.43
C ASP A 72 4.68 1.80 -9.74
N GLN A 73 3.92 2.42 -10.63
CA GLN A 73 2.60 1.95 -11.03
C GLN A 73 2.65 0.63 -11.81
N THR A 74 3.80 0.26 -12.38
CA THR A 74 3.95 -0.95 -13.20
C THR A 74 3.93 -2.24 -12.37
N LYS A 75 4.17 -2.12 -11.06
CA LYS A 75 4.13 -3.23 -10.11
C LYS A 75 2.72 -3.62 -9.69
N LEU A 76 1.70 -2.79 -9.99
CA LEU A 76 0.31 -3.10 -9.70
C LEU A 76 -0.16 -4.22 -10.64
N THR A 77 -0.70 -5.30 -10.07
CA THR A 77 -1.41 -6.33 -10.83
C THR A 77 -2.90 -6.18 -10.60
N VAL A 78 -3.66 -6.14 -11.69
CA VAL A 78 -5.13 -6.00 -11.69
C VAL A 78 -5.72 -7.31 -12.20
N GLU A 79 -6.54 -7.96 -11.38
CA GLU A 79 -7.31 -9.13 -11.78
C GLU A 79 -8.79 -8.77 -11.80
N ILE A 80 -9.47 -9.07 -12.90
CA ILE A 80 -10.89 -8.78 -13.09
C ILE A 80 -11.60 -10.09 -13.35
N SER A 81 -12.70 -10.34 -12.61
CA SER A 81 -13.49 -11.56 -12.75
C SER A 81 -14.97 -11.28 -12.55
N PRO A 82 -15.87 -11.74 -13.44
CA PRO A 82 -15.60 -12.37 -14.73
C PRO A 82 -15.11 -11.36 -15.77
N ASN A 83 -14.39 -11.84 -16.79
CA ASN A 83 -13.88 -11.00 -17.89
C ASN A 83 -15.03 -10.30 -18.64
N ASP A 84 -14.73 -9.13 -19.22
CA ASP A 84 -15.69 -8.30 -19.95
C ASP A 84 -16.48 -9.02 -21.05
N THR A 85 -15.89 -10.01 -21.75
CA THR A 85 -16.56 -10.74 -22.83
C THR A 85 -17.70 -11.65 -22.39
N ILE A 86 -17.72 -12.06 -21.12
CA ILE A 86 -18.72 -12.99 -20.55
C ILE A 86 -19.60 -12.35 -19.49
N ARG A 87 -19.39 -11.06 -19.21
CA ARG A 87 -20.09 -10.29 -18.19
C ARG A 87 -21.35 -9.70 -18.78
N HIS A 88 -22.50 -9.97 -18.16
CA HIS A 88 -23.79 -9.43 -18.56
C HIS A 88 -24.39 -8.53 -17.48
N THR A 89 -25.30 -7.64 -17.87
CA THR A 89 -26.11 -6.86 -16.92
C THR A 89 -26.80 -7.79 -15.92
N GLY A 90 -26.66 -7.48 -14.63
CA GLY A 90 -27.15 -8.31 -13.54
C GLY A 90 -26.12 -9.26 -12.92
N ASP A 91 -25.00 -9.52 -13.59
CA ASP A 91 -23.87 -10.27 -13.02
C ASP A 91 -23.13 -9.45 -11.97
N TYR A 92 -22.26 -10.10 -11.20
CA TYR A 92 -21.32 -9.43 -10.30
C TYR A 92 -19.93 -9.44 -10.92
N VAL A 93 -19.23 -8.32 -10.84
CA VAL A 93 -17.81 -8.19 -11.19
C VAL A 93 -17.00 -7.87 -9.95
N THR A 94 -15.90 -8.60 -9.81
CA THR A 94 -14.88 -8.42 -8.77
C THR A 94 -13.59 -7.91 -9.43
N VAL A 95 -13.03 -6.85 -8.87
CA VAL A 95 -11.67 -6.38 -9.19
C VAL A 95 -10.78 -6.65 -7.98
N LYS A 96 -9.67 -7.34 -8.20
CA LYS A 96 -8.60 -7.53 -7.22
C LYS A 96 -7.36 -6.75 -7.64
N LEU A 97 -6.77 -6.06 -6.67
CA LEU A 97 -5.54 -5.32 -6.85
C LEU A 97 -4.46 -5.90 -5.95
N HIS A 98 -3.31 -6.20 -6.55
CA HIS A 98 -2.13 -6.71 -5.86
C HIS A 98 -0.97 -5.76 -6.08
N TYR A 99 -0.37 -5.28 -4.99
CA TYR A 99 0.77 -4.36 -5.07
C TYR A 99 1.92 -4.81 -4.16
N PRO A 100 3.12 -5.12 -4.70
CA PRO A 100 4.28 -5.44 -3.90
C PRO A 100 4.80 -4.17 -3.21
N PHE A 101 4.62 -4.12 -1.89
CA PHE A 101 5.07 -3.04 -1.05
C PHE A 101 6.51 -3.29 -0.56
N GLU A 102 7.34 -2.28 -0.75
CA GLU A 102 8.73 -2.26 -0.27
C GLU A 102 8.85 -1.28 0.91
N PHE A 103 9.35 -1.76 2.04
CA PHE A 103 9.67 -0.89 3.17
C PHE A 103 10.78 0.09 2.80
N LEU A 104 10.67 1.33 3.27
CA LEU A 104 11.64 2.37 3.00
C LEU A 104 12.92 2.12 3.78
N THR A 105 12.81 1.62 5.02
CA THR A 105 13.98 1.44 5.87
C THR A 105 14.56 0.03 5.82
N PRO A 106 15.89 -0.12 5.68
CA PRO A 106 16.54 -1.43 5.60
C PRO A 106 16.38 -2.31 6.84
N LEU A 107 16.03 -1.71 7.98
CA LEU A 107 15.85 -2.45 9.21
C LEU A 107 14.56 -3.29 9.16
N ILE A 108 13.46 -2.69 8.70
CA ILE A 108 12.18 -3.37 8.60
C ILE A 108 12.22 -4.40 7.46
N SER A 109 12.83 -4.06 6.32
CA SER A 109 12.96 -5.02 5.20
C SER A 109 13.78 -6.26 5.52
N LYS A 110 14.64 -6.24 6.54
CA LYS A 110 15.36 -7.42 7.04
C LYS A 110 14.54 -8.28 8.00
N LEU A 111 13.53 -7.71 8.66
CA LEU A 111 12.67 -8.42 9.63
C LEU A 111 11.47 -9.08 8.95
N PHE A 112 11.03 -8.56 7.81
CA PHE A 112 9.92 -9.08 7.02
C PHE A 112 10.44 -9.75 5.73
N PRO A 113 9.66 -10.64 5.10
CA PRO A 113 10.00 -11.18 3.78
C PRO A 113 10.32 -10.06 2.79
N SER A 114 11.26 -10.30 1.87
CA SER A 114 11.76 -9.30 0.91
C SER A 114 10.68 -8.70 0.00
N THR A 115 9.49 -9.27 -0.05
CA THR A 115 8.35 -8.75 -0.81
C THR A 115 7.08 -8.99 0.00
N PHE A 116 6.51 -7.90 0.54
CA PHE A 116 5.20 -7.92 1.20
C PHE A 116 4.17 -7.42 0.21
N THR A 117 3.18 -8.22 -0.15
CA THR A 117 2.14 -7.81 -1.11
C THR A 117 0.91 -7.28 -0.38
N ILE A 118 0.41 -6.14 -0.82
CA ILE A 118 -0.86 -5.57 -0.40
C ILE A 118 -1.93 -6.10 -1.36
N ASP A 119 -2.87 -6.87 -0.82
CA ASP A 119 -3.98 -7.45 -1.57
C ASP A 119 -5.29 -6.78 -1.14
N THR A 120 -6.11 -6.39 -2.11
CA THR A 120 -7.47 -5.88 -1.87
C THR A 120 -8.39 -6.33 -2.98
N ASP A 121 -9.66 -6.49 -2.65
CA ASP A 121 -10.71 -6.78 -3.61
C ASP A 121 -11.94 -5.88 -3.40
N SER A 122 -12.71 -5.71 -4.46
CA SER A 122 -14.02 -5.05 -4.41
C SER A 122 -14.94 -5.69 -5.43
N THR A 123 -16.21 -5.85 -5.09
CA THR A 123 -17.23 -6.48 -5.95
C THR A 123 -18.44 -5.57 -6.11
N ILE A 124 -18.92 -5.39 -7.34
CA ILE A 124 -20.14 -4.63 -7.66
C ILE A 124 -21.03 -5.42 -8.60
N ARG A 125 -22.33 -5.10 -8.61
CA ARG A 125 -23.28 -5.61 -9.60
C ARG A 125 -23.18 -4.77 -10.88
N VAL A 126 -23.26 -5.43 -12.03
CA VAL A 126 -23.26 -4.81 -13.35
C VAL A 126 -24.67 -4.31 -13.67
N GLU A 127 -24.76 -3.04 -14.09
CA GLU A 127 -26.01 -2.36 -14.44
C GLU A 127 -26.41 -2.51 -15.92
#